data_AF-A0A084B272-F1
#
_entry.id   AF-A0A084B272-F1
#
_cell.length_a   1.000
_cell.length_b   1.000
_cell.length_c   1.000
_cell.angle_alpha   90.00
_cell.angle_beta   90.00
_cell.angle_gamma   90.00
#
_symmetry.space_group_name_H-M   'P 1'
#
loop_
_entity.id
_entity.type
_entity.pdbx_description
1 polymer ?
#
loop_
_entity_poly.entity_id
_entity_poly.type
_entity_poly.pdbx_seq_one_letter_code
_entity_poly.pdbx_strand_id
1 'polypeptide(L)'
;MANLASTYRNQGQWEETEKLDVQVMETRKTKLGADHPDTLTSMNNLALTYMNQDRWEEAEKLNLQVMETFQMKLGADHPHTLT
;
A
#
# COMPACT_ATOMS: atom_id res chain seq x y z
N MET A 1 -1.17 -13.76 4.02
CA MET A 1 -1.77 -12.51 4.54
C MET A 1 -2.56 -11.77 3.46
N ALA A 2 -2.04 -11.57 2.23
CA ALA A 2 -2.79 -10.93 1.13
C ALA A 2 -4.18 -11.55 0.85
N ASN A 3 -4.30 -12.88 0.94
CA ASN A 3 -5.58 -13.57 0.73
C ASN A 3 -6.62 -13.31 1.83
N LEU A 4 -6.18 -13.00 3.06
CA LEU A 4 -7.08 -12.75 4.19
C LEU A 4 -7.63 -11.32 4.16
N ALA A 5 -6.78 -10.33 3.85
CA ALA A 5 -7.20 -8.94 3.63
C ALA A 5 -8.25 -8.85 2.52
N SER A 6 -8.02 -9.51 1.38
CA SER A 6 -8.99 -9.55 0.28
C SER A 6 -10.32 -10.19 0.69
N THR A 7 -10.29 -11.21 1.53
CA THR A 7 -11.50 -11.86 2.04
C THR A 7 -12.32 -10.90 2.93
N TYR A 8 -11.65 -10.16 3.83
CA TYR A 8 -12.31 -9.18 4.69
C TYR A 8 -12.89 -7.99 3.91
N ARG A 9 -12.20 -7.51 2.88
CA ARG A 9 -12.74 -6.48 1.97
C ARG A 9 -14.03 -6.92 1.29
N ASN A 10 -14.07 -8.16 0.80
CA ASN A 10 -15.26 -8.72 0.16
C ASN A 10 -16.44 -8.86 1.14
N GLN A 11 -16.17 -8.89 2.45
CA GLN A 11 -17.18 -8.91 3.51
C GLN A 11 -17.50 -7.52 4.07
N GLY A 12 -16.86 -6.45 3.58
CA GLY A 12 -17.01 -5.09 4.09
C GLY A 12 -16.37 -4.84 5.47
N GLN A 13 -15.49 -5.73 5.92
CA GLN A 13 -14.78 -5.63 7.20
C GLN A 13 -13.55 -4.72 7.06
N TRP A 14 -13.78 -3.43 6.91
CA TRP A 14 -12.73 -2.46 6.57
C TRP A 14 -11.73 -2.20 7.70
N GLU A 15 -12.17 -2.25 8.96
CA GLU A 15 -11.30 -2.00 10.11
C GLU A 15 -10.32 -3.18 10.35
N GLU A 16 -10.78 -4.42 10.22
CA GLU A 16 -9.95 -5.62 10.27
C GLU A 16 -8.98 -5.69 9.09
N THR A 17 -9.45 -5.29 7.90
CA THR A 17 -8.61 -5.19 6.71
C THR A 17 -7.47 -4.18 6.94
N GLU A 18 -7.79 -3.00 7.44
CA GLU A 18 -6.79 -1.94 7.73
C GLU A 18 -5.73 -2.43 8.71
N LYS A 19 -6.14 -3.01 9.84
CA LYS A 19 -5.20 -3.55 10.85
C LYS A 19 -4.24 -4.56 10.23
N LEU A 20 -4.76 -5.43 9.36
CA LEU A 20 -3.95 -6.43 8.68
C LEU A 20 -3.01 -5.80 7.64
N ASP A 21 -3.50 -4.88 6.82
CA ASP A 21 -2.71 -4.19 5.80
C ASP A 21 -1.56 -3.37 6.44
N VAL A 22 -1.82 -2.67 7.55
CA VAL A 22 -0.79 -1.96 8.35
C VAL A 22 0.26 -2.93 8.86
N GLN A 23 -0.15 -4.04 9.48
CA GLN A 23 0.78 -5.02 10.02
C GLN A 23 1.68 -5.64 8.93
N VAL A 24 1.11 -5.94 7.76
CA VAL A 24 1.83 -6.47 6.60
C VAL A 24 2.83 -5.46 6.08
N MET A 25 2.40 -4.20 5.90
CA MET A 25 3.24 -3.11 5.43
C MET A 25 4.45 -2.90 6.35
N GLU A 26 4.24 -2.76 7.66
CA GLU A 26 5.33 -2.54 8.64
C GLU A 26 6.28 -3.74 8.75
N THR A 27 5.73 -4.97 8.69
CA THR A 27 6.56 -6.18 8.69
C THR A 27 7.47 -6.24 7.46
N ARG A 28 6.93 -5.93 6.27
CA ARG A 28 7.69 -5.93 5.01
C ARG A 28 8.70 -4.80 4.99
N LYS A 29 8.31 -3.60 5.44
CA LYS A 29 9.22 -2.46 5.59
C LYS A 29 10.41 -2.79 6.49
N THR A 30 10.18 -3.47 7.61
CA THR A 30 11.23 -3.87 8.55
C THR A 30 12.14 -4.97 7.98
N LYS A 31 11.58 -5.95 7.28
CA LYS A 31 12.35 -7.12 6.79
C LYS A 31 13.02 -6.92 5.44
N LEU A 32 12.40 -6.17 4.55
CA LEU A 32 12.78 -6.04 3.14
C LEU A 32 13.26 -4.63 2.78
N GLY A 33 12.94 -3.63 3.62
CA GLY A 33 13.17 -2.22 3.33
C GLY A 33 11.91 -1.51 2.81
N ALA A 34 11.92 -0.19 2.91
CA ALA A 34 10.81 0.66 2.46
C ALA A 34 10.67 0.69 0.92
N ASP A 35 11.77 0.48 0.20
CA ASP A 35 11.89 0.52 -1.25
C ASP A 35 11.63 -0.82 -1.94
N HIS A 36 11.40 -1.89 -1.17
CA HIS A 36 11.17 -3.20 -1.74
C HIS A 36 9.79 -3.26 -2.43
N PRO A 37 9.68 -3.85 -3.64
CA PRO A 37 8.41 -3.95 -4.38
C PRO A 37 7.25 -4.52 -3.57
N ASP A 38 7.51 -5.52 -2.72
CA ASP A 38 6.49 -6.09 -1.83
C ASP A 38 6.01 -5.11 -0.75
N THR A 39 6.90 -4.26 -0.24
CA THR A 39 6.54 -3.20 0.72
C THR A 39 5.66 -2.16 0.03
N LEU A 40 6.06 -1.70 -1.15
CA LEU A 40 5.29 -0.76 -1.98
C LEU A 40 3.91 -1.31 -2.36
N THR A 41 3.84 -2.59 -2.73
CA THR A 41 2.56 -3.29 -2.97
C THR A 41 1.66 -3.29 -1.75
N SER A 42 2.23 -3.41 -0.54
CA SER A 42 1.47 -3.39 0.72
C SER A 42 0.96 -2.00 1.06
N MET A 43 1.74 -0.96 0.76
CA MET A 43 1.33 0.44 0.90
C MET A 43 0.16 0.75 -0.03
N ASN A 44 0.20 0.29 -1.28
CA ASN A 44 -0.90 0.46 -2.23
C ASN A 44 -2.18 -0.26 -1.76
N ASN A 45 -2.06 -1.47 -1.22
CA ASN A 45 -3.20 -2.15 -0.61
C ASN A 45 -3.78 -1.30 0.53
N LEU A 46 -2.96 -0.83 1.48
CA LEU A 46 -3.45 0.00 2.58
C LEU A 46 -4.14 1.29 2.07
N ALA A 47 -3.59 1.93 1.03
CA ALA A 47 -4.22 3.09 0.39
C ALA A 47 -5.62 2.77 -0.17
N LEU A 48 -5.77 1.62 -0.85
CA LEU A 48 -7.09 1.16 -1.31
C LEU A 48 -8.04 0.90 -0.14
N THR A 49 -7.56 0.42 1.02
CA THR A 49 -8.42 0.25 2.20
C THR A 49 -8.94 1.61 2.68
N TYR A 50 -8.08 2.61 2.76
CA TYR A 50 -8.48 3.97 3.12
C TYR A 50 -9.47 4.58 2.13
N MET A 51 -9.27 4.42 0.82
CA MET A 51 -10.25 4.89 -0.17
C MET A 51 -11.65 4.29 0.04
N ASN A 52 -11.73 3.00 0.39
CA ASN A 52 -13.01 2.34 0.68
C ASN A 52 -13.65 2.77 2.01
N GLN A 53 -12.90 3.46 2.87
CA GLN A 53 -13.37 4.08 4.11
C GLN A 53 -13.59 5.60 3.96
N ASP A 54 -13.60 6.14 2.73
CA ASP A 54 -13.67 7.57 2.43
C ASP A 54 -12.50 8.41 2.98
N ARG A 55 -11.37 7.75 3.25
CA ARG A 55 -10.15 8.31 3.85
C ARG A 55 -9.12 8.70 2.80
N TRP A 56 -9.52 9.58 1.89
CA TRP A 56 -8.76 9.94 0.68
C TRP A 56 -7.41 10.59 0.97
N GLU A 57 -7.31 11.45 2.00
CA GLU A 57 -6.04 12.12 2.36
C GLU A 57 -4.96 11.12 2.81
N GLU A 58 -5.37 10.06 3.51
CA GLU A 58 -4.43 9.05 4.00
C GLU A 58 -4.00 8.09 2.88
N ALA A 59 -4.92 7.79 1.96
CA ALA A 59 -4.60 7.06 0.73
C ALA A 59 -3.62 7.84 -0.16
N GLU A 60 -3.84 9.14 -0.34
CA GLU A 60 -2.97 10.01 -1.14
C GLU A 60 -1.55 10.05 -0.57
N LYS A 61 -1.40 10.22 0.75
CA LYS A 61 -0.08 10.22 1.41
C LYS A 61 0.70 8.93 1.16
N LEU A 62 0.03 7.78 1.20
CA LEU A 62 0.66 6.49 0.91
C LEU A 62 1.06 6.37 -0.56
N ASN A 63 0.19 6.77 -1.48
CA ASN A 63 0.47 6.72 -2.91
C ASN A 63 1.62 7.66 -3.30
N LEU A 64 1.69 8.85 -2.71
CA LEU A 64 2.81 9.78 -2.91
C LEU A 64 4.14 9.16 -2.48
N GLN A 65 4.20 8.52 -1.31
CA GLN A 65 5.41 7.83 -0.87
C GLN A 65 5.83 6.71 -1.83
N VAL A 66 4.86 5.95 -2.35
CA VAL A 66 5.14 4.89 -3.34
C VAL A 66 5.69 5.48 -4.64
N MET A 67 5.07 6.54 -5.15
CA MET A 67 5.48 7.24 -6.36
C MET A 67 6.89 7.84 -6.23
N GLU A 68 7.17 8.55 -5.13
CA GLU A 68 8.50 9.12 -4.86
C GLU A 68 9.58 8.02 -4.82
N THR A 69 9.26 6.88 -4.20
CA THR A 69 10.18 5.74 -4.10
C THR A 69 10.47 5.14 -5.48
N PHE A 70 9.44 5.00 -6.33
CA PHE A 70 9.63 4.55 -7.71
C PHE A 70 10.43 5.55 -8.54
N GLN A 71 10.14 6.84 -8.40
CA GLN A 71 10.86 7.90 -9.11
C GLN A 71 12.35 7.91 -8.75
N MET A 72 12.69 7.73 -7.47
CA MET A 72 14.08 7.65 -7.01
C MET A 72 14.81 6.40 -7.53
N LYS A 73 14.13 5.25 -7.61
CA LYS A 73 14.74 3.96 -7.99
C LYS A 73 14.86 3.74 -9.49
N LEU A 74 13.82 4.07 -10.24
CA LEU A 74 13.67 3.71 -11.65
C LEU A 74 13.86 4.92 -12.58
N GLY A 75 13.93 6.12 -12.02
CA GLY A 75 13.91 7.38 -12.76
C GLY A 75 12.49 7.81 -13.11
N ALA A 76 12.34 9.09 -13.46
CA ALA A 76 11.04 9.69 -13.79
C ALA A 76 10.37 9.08 -15.05
N ASP A 77 11.15 8.43 -15.92
CA ASP A 77 10.67 7.92 -17.21
C ASP A 77 10.27 6.42 -17.18
N HIS A 78 10.25 5.78 -16.00
CA HIS A 78 9.87 4.37 -15.91
C HIS A 78 8.34 4.19 -15.98
N PRO A 79 7.80 3.18 -16.70
CA PRO A 79 6.34 2.98 -16.86
C PRO A 79 5.55 2.92 -15.55
N HIS A 80 6.14 2.35 -14.49
CA HIS A 80 5.56 2.30 -13.14
C HIS A 80 5.53 3.64 -12.38
N THR A 81 6.20 4.68 -12.87
CA THR A 81 6.16 6.04 -12.31
C THR A 81 5.09 6.90 -12.99
N LEU A 82 4.48 6.41 -14.07
CA LEU A 82 3.54 7.14 -14.95
C LEU A 82 2.09 6.60 -14.92
N THR A 83 1.81 5.59 -14.09
CA THR A 83 0.48 4.97 -13.92
C THR A 83 -0.02 5.13 -12.50
#